data_AF-A0A914ZC89-F1
#
_entry.id   AF-A0A914ZC89-F1
#
_cell.length_a   1.000
_cell.length_b   1.000
_cell.length_c   1.000
_cell.angle_alpha   90.00
_cell.angle_beta   90.00
_cell.angle_gamma   90.00
#
_symmetry.space_group_name_H-M   'P 1'
#
loop_
_entity.id
_entity.type
_entity.pdbx_description
1 polymer ?
#
loop_
_entity_poly.entity_id
_entity_poly.type
_entity_poly.pdbx_seq_one_letter_code
_entity_poly.pdbx_strand_id
1 'polypeptide(L)'
;MLSLESNFMGYRETTNDEEYFFGEEYRGCCGWLHVVWAAKLVIVLDAISSLLFLLVLPLVYAYLDALCISQLCVSITVIICAFIDICKEGRNLFWPFISYKCVEVIACSLLLIVVIALVACGSVSRRALHKLLRYRFRSVSEANELGYISLSVIALCAQIAFSCIAAHTAYSAHSYFCDKAIRKYIDERKDYMKYFL
;
A
#
# COMPACT_ATOMS: atom_id res chain seq x y z
N MET A 1 -66.37 19.75 17.15
CA MET A 1 -65.32 20.54 16.47
C MET A 1 -64.03 20.33 17.23
N LEU A 2 -63.25 19.33 16.82
CA LEU A 2 -61.94 18.97 17.39
C LEU A 2 -60.91 19.36 16.34
N SER A 3 -60.09 20.39 16.59
CA SER A 3 -58.93 20.69 15.74
C SER A 3 -57.75 19.85 16.22
N LEU A 4 -57.48 18.77 15.49
CA LEU A 4 -56.18 18.12 15.50
C LEU A 4 -55.16 19.09 14.88
N GLU A 5 -54.36 19.75 15.70
CA GLU A 5 -53.08 20.29 15.26
C GLU A 5 -52.06 19.15 15.33
N SER A 6 -51.96 18.40 14.23
CA SER A 6 -50.82 17.56 13.95
C SER A 6 -49.63 18.49 13.68
N ASN A 7 -48.79 18.70 14.70
CA ASN A 7 -47.44 19.19 14.53
C ASN A 7 -46.68 18.17 13.69
N PHE A 8 -46.74 18.39 12.38
CA PHE A 8 -45.92 17.77 11.35
C PHE A 8 -44.46 17.92 11.79
N MET A 9 -43.86 16.84 12.27
CA MET A 9 -42.41 16.71 12.31
C MET A 9 -41.92 17.01 10.90
N GLY A 10 -41.29 18.18 10.75
CA GLY A 10 -40.53 18.48 9.56
C GLY A 10 -39.58 17.31 9.32
N TYR A 11 -39.76 16.64 8.18
CA TYR A 11 -38.69 15.90 7.54
C TYR A 11 -37.56 16.89 7.35
N ARG A 12 -36.66 16.95 8.32
CA ARG A 12 -35.36 17.57 8.14
C ARG A 12 -34.68 16.66 7.12
N GLU A 13 -34.49 17.17 5.91
CA GLU A 13 -33.65 16.56 4.90
C GLU A 13 -32.39 16.04 5.60
N THR A 14 -32.15 14.73 5.52
CA THR A 14 -30.92 14.09 5.96
C THR A 14 -29.81 14.49 4.99
N THR A 15 -29.42 15.76 5.04
CA THR A 15 -28.17 16.30 4.50
C THR A 15 -26.98 15.98 5.43
N ASN A 16 -27.18 15.03 6.34
CA ASN A 16 -26.25 14.63 7.39
C ASN A 16 -25.65 13.24 7.19
N ASP A 17 -25.72 12.66 5.98
CA ASP A 17 -24.84 11.53 5.65
C ASP A 17 -23.35 11.95 5.63
N GLU A 18 -23.09 13.27 5.65
CA GLU A 18 -21.79 13.90 5.91
C GLU A 18 -21.62 14.41 7.36
N GLU A 19 -22.54 14.12 8.29
CA GLU A 19 -22.29 14.36 9.72
C GLU A 19 -21.24 13.38 10.21
N TYR A 20 -19.99 13.79 9.99
CA TYR A 20 -18.85 13.66 10.88
C TYR A 20 -19.01 12.49 11.83
N PHE A 21 -18.52 11.34 11.36
CA PHE A 21 -18.35 10.13 12.15
C PHE A 21 -17.70 10.50 13.50
N PHE A 22 -18.50 10.57 14.56
CA PHE A 22 -18.01 10.71 15.93
C PHE A 22 -17.02 9.55 16.17
N GLY A 23 -15.71 9.85 16.18
CA GLY A 23 -14.62 8.89 16.32
C GLY A 23 -13.54 8.88 15.22
N GLU A 24 -13.57 9.78 14.22
CA GLU A 24 -12.51 9.85 13.19
C GLU A 24 -11.10 10.16 13.72
N GLU A 25 -10.97 10.81 14.89
CA GLU A 25 -9.67 11.03 15.54
C GLU A 25 -8.93 9.71 15.87
N TYR A 26 -9.66 8.61 16.09
CA TYR A 26 -9.08 7.29 16.34
C TYR A 26 -8.72 6.52 15.05
N ARG A 27 -8.98 7.11 13.88
CA ARG A 27 -8.80 6.49 12.56
C ARG A 27 -7.77 7.22 11.71
N GLY A 28 -6.92 8.02 12.34
CA GLY A 28 -5.71 8.57 11.71
C GLY A 28 -4.57 7.55 11.72
N CYS A 29 -3.82 7.43 10.63
CA CYS A 29 -2.55 6.74 10.65
C CYS A 29 -1.60 7.52 11.57
N CYS A 30 -1.25 6.95 12.73
CA CYS A 30 -0.57 7.63 13.83
C CYS A 30 -1.26 8.92 14.36
N GLY A 31 -2.56 9.11 14.10
CA GLY A 31 -3.32 10.29 14.53
C GLY A 31 -3.09 11.58 13.73
N TRP A 32 -2.34 11.53 12.61
CA TRP A 32 -1.96 12.74 11.84
C TRP A 32 -2.71 12.87 10.51
N LEU A 33 -3.05 11.75 9.88
CA LEU A 33 -3.67 11.73 8.55
C LEU A 33 -4.76 10.66 8.52
N HIS A 34 -5.96 11.01 8.04
CA HIS A 34 -7.05 10.05 7.89
C HIS A 34 -6.60 8.83 7.07
N VAL A 35 -6.93 7.61 7.53
CA VAL A 35 -6.40 6.35 6.98
C VAL A 35 -6.62 6.21 5.46
N VAL A 36 -7.71 6.73 4.91
CA VAL A 36 -7.96 6.70 3.45
C VAL A 36 -6.98 7.60 2.69
N TRP A 37 -6.65 8.78 3.23
CA TRP A 37 -5.65 9.67 2.64
C TRP A 37 -4.24 9.08 2.76
N ALA A 38 -3.94 8.44 3.89
CA ALA A 38 -2.69 7.70 4.07
C ALA A 38 -2.53 6.58 3.04
N ALA A 39 -3.59 5.79 2.80
CA ALA A 39 -3.57 4.73 1.79
C ALA A 39 -3.37 5.28 0.37
N LYS A 40 -4.06 6.37 0.01
CA LYS A 40 -3.84 7.06 -1.29
C LYS A 40 -2.40 7.50 -1.45
N LEU A 41 -1.85 8.17 -0.44
CA LEU A 41 -0.48 8.70 -0.48
C LEU A 41 0.55 7.57 -0.60
N VAL A 42 0.38 6.49 0.18
CA VAL A 42 1.24 5.30 0.11
C VAL A 42 1.20 4.66 -1.29
N ILE A 43 0.02 4.47 -1.87
CA ILE A 43 -0.12 3.85 -3.21
C ILE A 43 0.52 4.76 -4.28
N VAL A 44 0.35 6.07 -4.19
CA VAL A 44 0.99 7.03 -5.11
C VAL A 44 2.51 6.97 -4.97
N LEU A 45 3.04 6.98 -3.74
CA LEU A 45 4.47 6.87 -3.50
C LEU A 45 5.02 5.53 -4.01
N ASP A 46 4.27 4.46 -3.86
CA ASP A 46 4.65 3.14 -4.37
C ASP A 46 4.68 3.10 -5.91
N ALA A 47 3.71 3.75 -6.56
CA ALA A 47 3.70 3.91 -8.01
C ALA A 47 4.89 4.73 -8.51
N ILE A 48 5.21 5.84 -7.85
CA ILE A 48 6.36 6.69 -8.19
C ILE A 48 7.66 5.92 -7.98
N SER A 49 7.82 5.24 -6.84
CA SER A 49 8.99 4.43 -6.53
C SER A 49 9.17 3.31 -7.55
N SER A 50 8.10 2.57 -7.84
CA SER A 50 8.11 1.51 -8.85
C SER A 50 8.48 2.06 -10.23
N LEU A 51 7.93 3.20 -10.64
CA LEU A 51 8.25 3.82 -11.92
C LEU A 51 9.70 4.31 -11.98
N LEU A 52 10.22 4.91 -10.91
CA LEU A 52 11.63 5.29 -10.85
C LEU A 52 12.55 4.06 -10.92
N PHE A 53 12.26 3.02 -10.12
CA PHE A 53 13.10 1.81 -10.07
C PHE A 53 13.01 0.92 -11.31
N LEU A 54 11.84 0.82 -11.97
CA LEU A 54 11.63 -0.05 -13.13
C LEU A 54 11.80 0.67 -14.47
N LEU A 55 11.77 2.00 -14.52
CA LEU A 55 11.84 2.75 -15.77
C LEU A 55 13.19 3.46 -15.90
N VAL A 56 13.71 4.11 -14.85
CA VAL A 56 14.99 4.84 -14.93
C VAL A 56 16.18 3.88 -14.99
N LEU A 57 16.17 2.80 -14.19
CA LEU A 57 17.26 1.82 -14.18
C LEU A 57 17.38 1.08 -15.54
N PRO A 58 16.33 0.45 -16.09
CA PRO A 58 16.45 -0.26 -17.37
C PRO A 58 16.72 0.66 -18.57
N LEU A 59 16.18 1.88 -18.58
CA LEU A 59 16.33 2.82 -19.70
C LEU A 59 17.76 3.39 -19.80
N VAL A 60 18.39 3.66 -18.64
CA VAL A 60 19.80 4.11 -18.60
C VAL A 60 20.77 2.99 -18.97
N TYR A 61 20.41 1.73 -18.71
CA TYR A 61 21.30 0.58 -18.89
C TYR A 61 20.94 -0.35 -20.07
N ALA A 62 19.93 0.01 -20.87
CA ALA A 62 19.43 -0.72 -22.04
C ALA A 62 19.20 -2.23 -21.79
N TYR A 63 18.71 -2.56 -20.59
CA TYR A 63 18.47 -3.94 -20.17
C TYR A 63 17.03 -4.11 -19.71
N LEU A 64 16.14 -4.41 -20.66
CA LEU A 64 14.74 -4.77 -20.41
C LEU A 64 14.60 -6.28 -20.49
N ASP A 65 14.71 -6.94 -19.34
CA ASP A 65 14.43 -8.37 -19.22
C ASP A 65 12.92 -8.62 -19.18
N ALA A 66 12.48 -9.79 -19.67
CA ALA A 66 11.08 -10.20 -19.64
C ALA A 66 10.51 -10.23 -18.21
N LEU A 67 11.37 -10.54 -17.23
CA LEU A 67 11.04 -10.50 -15.80
C LEU A 67 10.78 -9.07 -15.28
N CYS A 68 11.51 -8.07 -15.77
CA CYS A 68 11.27 -6.68 -15.38
C CYS A 68 9.95 -6.17 -15.96
N ILE A 69 9.64 -6.53 -17.21
CA ILE A 69 8.38 -6.17 -17.86
C ILE A 69 7.20 -6.84 -17.15
N SER A 70 7.29 -8.13 -16.83
CA SER A 70 6.22 -8.84 -16.12
C SER A 70 5.99 -8.28 -14.72
N GLN A 71 7.07 -7.95 -13.99
CA GLN A 71 6.98 -7.30 -12.69
C GLN A 71 6.31 -5.91 -12.78
N LEU A 72 6.65 -5.11 -13.80
CA LEU A 72 6.02 -3.82 -14.03
C LEU A 72 4.52 -3.97 -14.27
N CYS A 73 4.12 -4.90 -15.15
CA CYS A 73 2.73 -5.16 -15.48
C CYS A 73 1.91 -5.60 -14.25
N VAL A 74 2.45 -6.52 -13.44
CA VAL A 74 1.80 -6.96 -12.20
C VAL A 74 1.64 -5.79 -11.23
N SER A 75 2.71 -5.00 -11.04
CA SER A 75 2.69 -3.86 -10.10
C SER A 75 1.65 -2.81 -10.51
N ILE A 76 1.61 -2.43 -11.79
CA ILE A 76 0.64 -1.47 -12.32
C ILE A 76 -0.79 -2.02 -12.15
N THR A 77 -1.02 -3.29 -12.47
CA THR A 77 -2.35 -3.92 -12.32
C THR A 77 -2.83 -3.84 -10.88
N VAL A 78 -1.98 -4.20 -9.93
CA VAL A 78 -2.30 -4.20 -8.50
C VAL A 78 -2.55 -2.78 -7.97
N ILE A 79 -1.77 -1.78 -8.43
CA ILE A 79 -1.99 -0.36 -8.12
C ILE A 79 -3.33 0.12 -8.66
N ILE A 80 -3.66 -0.18 -9.93
CA ILE A 80 -4.94 0.20 -10.54
C ILE A 80 -6.11 -0.41 -9.77
N CYS A 81 -6.03 -1.70 -9.40
CA CYS A 81 -7.04 -2.35 -8.58
C CYS A 81 -7.25 -1.63 -7.24
N ALA A 82 -6.17 -1.26 -6.55
CA ALA A 82 -6.24 -0.53 -5.29
C ALA A 82 -6.86 0.87 -5.46
N PHE A 83 -6.53 1.59 -6.53
CA PHE A 83 -7.15 2.88 -6.86
C PHE A 83 -8.65 2.76 -7.14
N ILE A 84 -9.05 1.74 -7.91
CA ILE A 84 -10.47 1.49 -8.20
C ILE A 84 -11.22 1.20 -6.91
N ASP A 85 -10.66 0.40 -5.99
CA ASP A 85 -11.29 0.12 -4.70
C ASP A 85 -11.49 1.39 -3.88
N ILE A 86 -10.46 2.26 -3.82
CA ILE A 86 -10.56 3.55 -3.10
C ILE A 86 -11.63 4.45 -3.72
N CYS A 87 -11.66 4.57 -5.05
CA CYS A 87 -12.61 5.45 -5.73
C CYS A 87 -14.06 4.95 -5.65
N LYS A 88 -14.27 3.63 -5.60
CA LYS A 88 -15.60 3.01 -5.51
C LYS A 88 -16.02 2.69 -4.07
N GLU A 89 -15.21 3.02 -3.07
CA GLU A 89 -15.36 2.55 -1.69
C GLU A 89 -15.59 1.03 -1.61
N GLY A 90 -14.92 0.31 -2.51
CA GLY A 90 -15.01 -1.13 -2.65
C GLY A 90 -14.27 -1.86 -1.52
N ARG A 91 -14.64 -3.13 -1.29
CA ARG A 91 -14.15 -3.93 -0.16
C ARG A 91 -13.11 -4.99 -0.57
N ASN A 92 -13.03 -5.35 -1.84
CA ASN A 92 -12.38 -6.61 -2.25
C ASN A 92 -11.07 -6.42 -3.04
N LEU A 93 -10.81 -5.24 -3.61
CA LEU A 93 -9.67 -5.02 -4.50
C LEU A 93 -8.40 -4.53 -3.79
N PHE A 94 -8.48 -4.24 -2.49
CA PHE A 94 -7.31 -4.02 -1.63
C PHE A 94 -6.49 -5.30 -1.35
N TRP A 95 -7.13 -6.47 -1.33
CA TRP A 95 -6.46 -7.74 -1.02
C TRP A 95 -5.29 -8.08 -1.95
N PRO A 96 -5.43 -7.95 -3.28
CA PRO A 96 -4.31 -8.09 -4.20
C PRO A 96 -3.11 -7.19 -3.86
N PHE A 97 -3.35 -5.95 -3.43
CA PHE A 97 -2.28 -5.01 -3.05
C PHE A 97 -1.58 -5.41 -1.77
N ILE A 98 -2.34 -5.80 -0.74
CA ILE A 98 -1.78 -6.29 0.53
C ILE A 98 -0.93 -7.55 0.29
N SER A 99 -1.48 -8.53 -0.44
CA SER A 99 -0.77 -9.77 -0.78
C SER A 99 0.51 -9.51 -1.58
N TYR A 100 0.44 -8.61 -2.56
CA TYR A 100 1.61 -8.22 -3.35
C TYR A 100 2.72 -7.64 -2.46
N LYS A 101 2.39 -6.74 -1.53
CA LYS A 101 3.37 -6.15 -0.60
C LYS A 101 3.95 -7.16 0.38
N CYS A 102 3.16 -8.11 0.86
CA CYS A 102 3.66 -9.21 1.69
C CYS A 102 4.67 -10.08 0.94
N VAL A 103 4.38 -10.43 -0.33
CA VAL A 103 5.32 -11.19 -1.18
C VAL A 103 6.61 -10.40 -1.41
N GLU A 104 6.51 -9.09 -1.61
CA GLU A 104 7.66 -8.20 -1.77
C GLU A 104 8.56 -8.19 -0.51
N VAL A 105 7.97 -8.12 0.68
CA VAL A 105 8.70 -8.21 1.96
C VAL A 105 9.43 -9.55 2.10
N ILE A 106 8.76 -10.65 1.77
CA ILE A 106 9.38 -11.99 1.81
C ILE A 106 10.56 -12.07 0.84
N ALA A 107 10.37 -11.63 -0.41
CA ALA A 107 11.42 -11.66 -1.43
C ALA A 107 12.62 -10.78 -1.04
N CYS A 108 12.39 -9.57 -0.53
CA CYS A 108 13.44 -8.67 -0.07
C CYS A 108 14.19 -9.23 1.15
N SER A 109 13.48 -9.87 2.09
CA SER A 109 14.07 -10.50 3.28
C SER A 109 14.96 -11.68 2.89
N LEU A 110 14.52 -12.53 1.95
CA LEU A 110 15.33 -13.63 1.42
C LEU A 110 16.58 -13.11 0.72
N LEU A 111 16.45 -12.06 -0.10
CA LEU A 111 17.59 -11.43 -0.76
C LEU A 111 18.58 -10.84 0.26
N LEU A 112 18.09 -10.20 1.32
CA LEU A 112 18.93 -9.66 2.39
C LEU A 112 19.72 -10.76 3.09
N ILE A 113 19.08 -11.90 3.42
CA ILE A 113 19.75 -13.07 4.00
C ILE A 113 20.85 -13.59 3.07
N VAL A 114 20.56 -13.72 1.77
CA VAL A 114 21.55 -14.16 0.77
C VAL A 114 22.72 -13.19 0.71
N VAL A 115 22.49 -11.88 0.70
CA VAL A 115 23.56 -10.88 0.70
C VAL A 115 24.42 -11.00 1.95
N ILE A 116 23.81 -11.11 3.14
CA ILE A 116 24.54 -11.27 4.42
C ILE A 116 25.38 -12.56 4.40
N ALA A 117 24.81 -13.68 3.95
CA ALA A 117 25.53 -14.95 3.84
C ALA A 117 26.71 -14.85 2.86
N LEU A 118 26.53 -14.19 1.71
CA LEU A 118 27.60 -13.97 0.73
C LEU A 118 28.70 -13.05 1.27
N VAL A 119 28.38 -12.08 2.13
CA VAL A 119 29.37 -11.21 2.78
C VAL A 119 30.16 -11.98 3.85
N ALA A 120 29.51 -12.90 4.59
CA ALA A 120 30.11 -13.69 5.67
C ALA A 120 31.02 -14.83 5.18
N CYS A 121 30.70 -15.47 4.05
CA CYS A 121 31.44 -16.64 3.51
C CYS A 121 32.82 -16.34 2.87
N GLY A 122 33.34 -15.12 2.98
CA GLY A 122 34.73 -14.78 2.60
C GLY A 122 34.91 -14.22 1.18
N SER A 123 36.15 -14.27 0.67
CA SER A 123 36.56 -13.54 -0.55
C SER A 123 36.01 -14.13 -1.86
N VAL A 124 35.72 -15.43 -1.89
CA VAL A 124 35.16 -16.11 -3.08
C VAL A 124 33.68 -15.75 -3.28
N SER A 125 32.90 -15.68 -2.20
CA SER A 125 31.49 -15.29 -2.24
C SER A 125 31.30 -13.80 -2.53
N ARG A 126 32.24 -12.94 -2.09
CA ARG A 126 32.25 -11.52 -2.47
C ARG A 126 32.39 -11.31 -3.98
N ARG A 127 33.20 -12.12 -4.68
CA ARG A 127 33.25 -12.08 -6.16
C ARG A 127 31.92 -12.48 -6.80
N ALA A 128 31.19 -13.43 -6.22
CA ALA A 128 29.85 -13.80 -6.69
C ALA A 128 28.85 -12.66 -6.45
N LEU A 129 28.90 -12.01 -5.29
CA LEU A 129 28.11 -10.81 -4.97
C LEU A 129 28.45 -9.66 -5.91
N HIS A 130 29.72 -9.42 -6.19
CA HIS A 130 30.17 -8.41 -7.15
C HIS A 130 29.69 -8.72 -8.57
N LYS A 131 29.68 -10.00 -8.99
CA LYS A 131 29.06 -10.39 -10.28
C LYS A 131 27.55 -10.13 -10.28
N LEU A 132 26.86 -10.38 -9.18
CA LEU A 132 25.42 -10.16 -9.02
C LEU A 132 25.07 -8.65 -9.01
N LEU A 133 25.88 -7.85 -8.32
CA LEU A 133 25.82 -6.39 -8.34
C LEU A 133 26.18 -5.82 -9.71
N ARG A 134 27.19 -6.37 -10.39
CA ARG A 134 27.60 -5.96 -11.74
C ARG A 134 26.58 -6.34 -12.81
N TYR A 135 25.85 -7.43 -12.61
CA TYR A 135 24.70 -7.81 -13.41
C TYR A 135 23.57 -6.77 -13.29
N ARG A 136 23.35 -6.24 -12.08
CA ARG A 136 22.30 -5.23 -11.83
C ARG A 136 22.75 -3.77 -12.08
N PHE A 137 24.02 -3.47 -11.86
CA PHE A 137 24.66 -2.16 -11.95
C PHE A 137 25.95 -2.31 -12.76
N ARG A 138 25.88 -2.07 -14.07
CA ARG A 138 26.98 -2.33 -15.01
C ARG A 138 28.27 -1.54 -14.70
N SER A 139 28.17 -0.45 -13.92
CA SER A 139 29.27 0.47 -13.58
C SER A 139 29.76 0.38 -12.13
N VAL A 140 29.72 -0.79 -11.50
CA VAL A 140 30.33 -0.98 -10.17
C VAL A 140 31.86 -1.04 -10.33
N SER A 141 32.55 -0.02 -9.80
CA SER A 141 34.00 0.00 -9.68
C SER A 141 34.45 -0.83 -8.49
N GLU A 142 35.45 -1.70 -8.69
CA GLU A 142 36.02 -2.56 -7.65
C GLU A 142 36.62 -1.76 -6.48
N ALA A 143 37.02 -0.51 -6.70
CA ALA A 143 37.60 0.36 -5.66
C ALA A 143 36.62 0.75 -4.54
N ASN A 144 35.30 0.69 -4.80
CA ASN A 144 34.25 1.10 -3.85
C ASN A 144 33.28 -0.04 -3.50
N GLU A 145 33.70 -1.30 -3.66
CA GLU A 145 32.85 -2.50 -3.46
C GLU A 145 32.08 -2.47 -2.12
N LEU A 146 32.76 -2.13 -1.02
CA LEU A 146 32.14 -2.07 0.31
C LEU A 146 31.05 -0.98 0.41
N GLY A 147 31.24 0.14 -0.30
CA GLY A 147 30.27 1.23 -0.41
C GLY A 147 29.01 0.81 -1.16
N TYR A 148 29.15 0.08 -2.26
CA TYR A 148 27.99 -0.45 -3.01
C TYR A 148 27.23 -1.53 -2.26
N ILE A 149 27.94 -2.41 -1.53
CA ILE A 149 27.30 -3.45 -0.69
C ILE A 149 26.51 -2.79 0.44
N SER A 150 27.11 -1.84 1.17
CA SER A 150 26.42 -1.14 2.26
C SER A 150 25.21 -0.34 1.76
N LEU A 151 25.32 0.38 0.65
CA LEU A 151 24.20 1.09 0.02
C LEU A 151 23.07 0.11 -0.39
N SER A 152 23.43 -1.05 -0.94
CA SER A 152 22.45 -2.08 -1.33
C SER A 152 21.71 -2.65 -0.13
N VAL A 153 22.40 -2.90 0.99
CA VAL A 153 21.77 -3.35 2.24
C VAL A 153 20.83 -2.27 2.79
N ILE A 154 21.25 -1.00 2.82
CA ILE A 154 20.41 0.11 3.26
C ILE A 154 19.15 0.22 2.39
N ALA A 155 19.30 0.12 1.07
CA ALA A 155 18.18 0.17 0.14
C ALA A 155 17.20 -0.99 0.36
N LEU A 156 17.69 -2.21 0.61
CA LEU A 156 16.84 -3.36 0.92
C LEU A 156 16.09 -3.18 2.25
N CYS A 157 16.75 -2.68 3.29
CA CYS A 157 16.12 -2.38 4.57
C CYS A 157 15.04 -1.30 4.42
N ALA A 158 15.32 -0.23 3.66
CA ALA A 158 14.34 0.81 3.37
C ALA A 158 13.13 0.29 2.59
N GLN A 159 13.37 -0.57 1.59
CA GLN A 159 12.30 -1.21 0.82
C GLN A 159 11.41 -2.10 1.70
N ILE A 160 12.02 -2.91 2.59
CA ILE A 160 11.26 -3.74 3.53
C ILE A 160 10.40 -2.87 4.44
N ALA A 161 10.99 -1.83 5.04
CA ALA A 161 10.26 -0.93 5.93
C ALA A 161 9.09 -0.25 5.19
N PHE A 162 9.33 0.27 3.98
CA PHE A 162 8.30 0.89 3.16
C PHE A 162 7.18 -0.10 2.81
N SER A 163 7.51 -1.32 2.39
CA SER A 163 6.50 -2.32 2.01
C SER A 163 5.70 -2.83 3.22
N CYS A 164 6.30 -2.90 4.41
CA CYS A 164 5.56 -3.13 5.66
C CYS A 164 4.58 -1.99 5.99
N ILE A 165 5.04 -0.74 5.90
CA ILE A 165 4.18 0.44 6.12
C ILE A 165 3.03 0.45 5.11
N ALA A 166 3.32 0.12 3.85
CA ALA A 166 2.33 0.09 2.79
C ALA A 166 1.27 -0.99 3.01
N ALA A 167 1.69 -2.21 3.35
CA ALA A 167 0.79 -3.31 3.67
C ALA A 167 -0.08 -2.99 4.89
N HIS A 168 0.51 -2.44 5.96
CA HIS A 168 -0.21 -2.05 7.16
C HIS A 168 -1.25 -0.96 6.86
N THR A 169 -0.86 0.10 6.14
CA THR A 169 -1.76 1.22 5.81
C THR A 169 -2.91 0.76 4.91
N ALA A 170 -2.64 -0.12 3.94
CA ALA A 170 -3.66 -0.71 3.09
C ALA A 170 -4.62 -1.61 3.89
N TYR A 171 -4.10 -2.40 4.83
CA TYR A 171 -4.93 -3.21 5.73
C TYR A 171 -5.83 -2.34 6.63
N SER A 172 -5.29 -1.27 7.21
CA SER A 172 -6.07 -0.33 8.01
C SER A 172 -7.19 0.32 7.18
N ALA A 173 -6.89 0.71 5.93
CA ALA A 173 -7.91 1.26 5.03
C ALA A 173 -8.98 0.23 4.66
N HIS A 174 -8.60 -1.01 4.40
CA HIS A 174 -9.55 -2.09 4.17
C HIS A 174 -10.47 -2.31 5.39
N SER A 175 -9.90 -2.42 6.60
CA SER A 175 -10.69 -2.54 7.83
C SER A 175 -11.66 -1.37 8.01
N TYR A 176 -11.22 -0.16 7.69
CA TYR A 176 -12.06 1.03 7.73
C TYR A 176 -13.28 0.93 6.80
N PHE A 177 -13.09 0.51 5.55
CA PHE A 177 -14.20 0.32 4.62
C PHE A 177 -15.17 -0.78 5.06
N CYS A 178 -14.64 -1.87 5.63
CA CYS A 178 -15.47 -2.93 6.21
C CYS A 178 -16.34 -2.42 7.37
N ASP A 179 -15.75 -1.68 8.31
CA ASP A 179 -16.48 -1.08 9.43
C ASP A 179 -17.53 -0.06 8.98
N LYS A 180 -17.18 0.78 7.99
CA LYS A 180 -18.11 1.76 7.40
C LYS A 180 -19.33 1.06 6.81
N ALA A 181 -19.11 -0.05 6.08
CA ALA A 181 -20.20 -0.82 5.49
C ALA A 181 -21.11 -1.50 6.53
N ILE A 182 -20.52 -2.06 7.60
CA ILE A 182 -21.29 -2.69 8.69
C ILE A 182 -22.17 -1.65 9.40
N ARG A 183 -21.64 -0.45 9.67
CA ARG A 183 -22.41 0.61 10.32
C ARG A 183 -23.55 1.10 9.45
N LYS A 184 -23.29 1.36 8.16
CA LYS A 184 -24.34 1.74 7.19
C LYS A 184 -25.48 0.72 7.17
N TYR A 185 -25.15 -0.58 7.16
CA TYR A 185 -26.14 -1.65 7.22
C TYR A 185 -26.97 -1.66 8.51
N ILE A 186 -26.35 -1.40 9.67
CA ILE A 186 -27.04 -1.34 10.95
C ILE A 186 -28.00 -0.14 11.00
N ASP A 187 -27.56 1.02 10.51
CA ASP A 187 -28.38 2.23 10.56
C ASP A 187 -29.56 2.17 9.58
N GLU A 188 -29.36 1.63 8.37
CA GLU A 188 -30.46 1.32 7.45
C GLU A 188 -31.51 0.41 8.13
N ARG A 189 -31.07 -0.64 8.84
CA ARG A 189 -31.98 -1.54 9.58
C ARG A 189 -32.72 -0.86 10.74
N LYS A 190 -32.09 0.06 11.46
CA LYS A 190 -32.76 0.81 12.54
C LYS A 190 -33.89 1.66 12.00
N ASP A 191 -33.69 2.30 10.86
CA ASP A 191 -34.73 3.11 10.25
C ASP A 191 -35.88 2.25 9.75
N TYR A 192 -35.62 1.08 9.15
CA TYR A 192 -36.69 0.12 8.85
C TYR A 192 -37.48 -0.29 10.10
N MET A 193 -36.81 -0.57 11.21
CA MET A 193 -37.49 -0.93 12.46
C MET A 193 -38.36 0.19 13.05
N LYS A 194 -37.99 1.47 12.86
CA LYS A 194 -38.82 2.61 13.29
C LYS A 194 -40.14 2.71 12.52
N TYR A 195 -40.23 2.19 11.30
CA TYR A 195 -41.48 2.18 10.54
C TYR A 195 -42.47 1.08 10.99
N PHE A 196 -42.02 0.11 11.79
CA PHE A 196 -42.84 -1.01 12.28
C PHE A 196 -43.27 -0.89 13.76
N LEU A 197 -42.79 0.14 14.48
CA LEU A 197 -43.14 0.46 15.87
C LEU A 197 -43.99 1.74 15.92
#